data_AF-A0A376K4E8-F1
#
_entry.id   AF-A0A376K4E8-F1
#
_cell.length_a   1.000
_cell.length_b   1.000
_cell.length_c   1.000
_cell.angle_alpha   90.00
_cell.angle_beta   90.00
_cell.angle_gamma   90.00
#
_symmetry.space_group_name_H-M   'P 1'
#
loop_
_entity.id
_entity.type
_entity.pdbx_description
1 polymer ?
#
loop_
_entity_poly.entity_id
_entity_poly.type
_entity_poly.pdbx_seq_one_letter_code
_entity_poly.pdbx_strand_id
1 'polypeptide(L)'
;MKRSLLFSAVLCAASLTSVHAAQPITEPEFASDIVDRYADHIFYGSGATGMALVVIDGNQRVFRSYGETRPGNNVRPQLDSVIRIASLTKLMTSEMLVKLLDQGDREVKRSAK
;
A
#
# COMPACT_ATOMS: atom_id res chain seq x y z
N MET A 1 -38.23 49.60 -19.33
CA MET A 1 -37.17 48.80 -20.00
C MET A 1 -35.84 48.82 -19.24
N LYS A 2 -35.82 48.84 -17.89
CA LYS A 2 -34.57 48.86 -17.08
C LYS A 2 -34.44 47.72 -16.06
N ARG A 3 -35.50 46.94 -15.86
CA ARG A 3 -35.51 45.78 -14.94
C ARG A 3 -35.19 44.45 -15.63
N SER A 4 -35.33 44.36 -16.95
CA SER A 4 -35.06 43.14 -17.73
C SER A 4 -33.57 42.97 -18.07
N LEU A 5 -32.82 44.07 -18.20
CA LEU A 5 -31.38 44.04 -18.48
C LEU A 5 -30.55 43.52 -17.30
N LEU A 6 -31.05 43.65 -16.06
CA LEU A 6 -30.34 43.21 -14.86
C LEU A 6 -30.42 41.69 -14.64
N PHE A 7 -31.45 41.01 -15.15
CA PHE A 7 -31.58 39.56 -15.04
C PHE A 7 -30.71 38.80 -16.04
N SER A 8 -30.45 39.37 -17.23
CA SER A 8 -29.61 38.73 -18.26
C SER A 8 -28.12 38.74 -17.89
N ALA A 9 -27.65 39.74 -17.14
CA ALA A 9 -26.23 39.84 -16.78
C ALA A 9 -25.83 38.81 -15.71
N VAL A 10 -26.76 38.45 -14.81
CA VAL A 10 -26.50 37.46 -13.76
C VAL A 10 -26.44 36.03 -14.32
N LEU A 11 -27.19 35.73 -15.38
CA LEU A 11 -27.18 34.39 -15.99
C LEU A 11 -25.89 34.10 -16.79
N CYS A 12 -25.23 35.12 -17.36
CA CYS A 12 -23.95 34.95 -18.09
C CYS A 12 -22.74 34.73 -17.18
N ALA A 13 -22.81 35.09 -15.89
CA ALA A 13 -21.69 34.86 -14.97
C ALA A 13 -21.64 33.43 -14.42
N ALA A 14 -22.77 32.71 -14.44
CA ALA A 14 -22.86 31.35 -13.89
C ALA A 14 -22.41 30.25 -14.87
N SER A 15 -22.23 30.55 -16.15
CA SER A 15 -21.87 29.56 -17.18
C SER A 15 -20.36 29.38 -17.38
N LEU A 16 -19.50 30.18 -16.74
CA LEU A 16 -18.05 30.14 -16.95
C LEU A 16 -17.28 29.20 -16.01
N THR A 17 -17.93 28.58 -15.02
CA THR A 17 -17.27 27.67 -14.08
C THR A 17 -17.73 26.22 -14.26
N SER A 18 -17.55 25.69 -15.47
CA SER A 18 -17.58 24.24 -15.68
C SER A 18 -16.42 23.81 -16.57
N VAL A 19 -15.21 24.24 -16.19
CA VAL A 19 -14.01 23.49 -16.55
C VAL A 19 -14.04 22.22 -15.69
N HIS A 20 -14.66 21.19 -16.23
CA HIS A 20 -14.49 19.83 -15.72
C HIS A 20 -12.99 19.53 -15.80
N ALA A 21 -12.31 19.52 -14.65
CA ALA A 21 -10.94 19.07 -14.55
C ALA A 21 -10.93 17.58 -14.88
N ALA A 22 -10.75 17.26 -16.16
CA ALA A 22 -10.30 15.93 -16.57
C ALA A 22 -9.01 15.69 -15.78
N GLN A 23 -9.05 14.75 -14.83
CA GLN A 23 -7.84 14.37 -14.11
C GLN A 23 -6.81 13.99 -15.17
N PRO A 24 -5.59 14.58 -15.15
CA PRO A 24 -4.56 14.18 -16.07
C PRO A 24 -4.42 12.67 -15.96
N ILE A 25 -4.41 12.00 -17.12
CA ILE A 25 -4.12 10.59 -17.22
C ILE A 25 -2.68 10.47 -16.72
N THR A 26 -2.49 10.14 -15.45
CA THR A 26 -1.15 9.93 -14.89
C THR A 26 -0.53 8.81 -15.70
N GLU A 27 0.56 9.10 -16.42
CA GLU A 27 1.36 8.06 -17.05
C GLU A 27 1.67 6.99 -16.00
N PRO A 28 1.71 5.69 -16.39
CA PRO A 28 2.00 4.64 -15.43
C PRO A 28 3.33 4.93 -14.71
N GLU A 29 3.25 5.28 -13.42
CA GLU A 29 4.44 5.52 -12.59
C GLU A 29 5.16 4.19 -12.36
N PHE A 30 6.49 4.20 -12.42
CA PHE A 30 7.26 3.00 -12.08
C PHE A 30 7.08 2.68 -10.60
N ALA A 31 6.95 1.39 -10.28
CA ALA A 31 6.81 0.95 -8.89
C ALA A 31 7.97 1.45 -8.02
N SER A 32 9.18 1.58 -8.59
CA SER A 32 10.34 2.15 -7.90
C SER A 32 10.11 3.56 -7.38
N ASP A 33 9.48 4.41 -8.18
CA ASP A 33 9.33 5.84 -7.88
C ASP A 33 8.32 6.02 -6.74
N ILE A 34 7.27 5.21 -6.75
CA ILE A 34 6.29 5.13 -5.67
C ILE A 34 6.97 4.60 -4.40
N VAL A 35 7.74 3.51 -4.50
CA VAL A 35 8.46 2.97 -3.34
C VAL A 35 9.40 4.02 -2.74
N ASP A 36 10.20 4.68 -3.57
CA ASP A 36 11.16 5.69 -3.11
C ASP A 36 10.46 6.87 -2.41
N ARG A 37 9.33 7.31 -2.95
CA ARG A 37 8.49 8.36 -2.35
C ARG A 37 8.03 8.00 -0.93
N TYR A 38 7.74 6.73 -0.64
CA TYR A 38 7.18 6.32 0.66
C TYR A 38 8.18 5.65 1.60
N ALA A 39 9.25 5.03 1.11
CA ALA A 39 10.13 4.20 1.92
C ALA A 39 10.84 5.00 3.03
N ASP A 40 11.29 6.22 2.72
CA ASP A 40 11.87 7.13 3.71
C ASP A 40 10.85 7.51 4.79
N HIS A 41 9.63 7.88 4.37
CA HIS A 41 8.57 8.24 5.31
C HIS A 41 8.16 7.08 6.24
N ILE A 42 8.11 5.85 5.72
CA ILE A 42 7.82 4.66 6.54
C ILE A 42 8.95 4.43 7.55
N PHE A 43 10.21 4.43 7.10
CA PHE A 43 11.33 4.14 8.00
C PHE A 43 11.49 5.19 9.10
N TYR A 44 11.57 6.46 8.71
CA TYR A 44 11.76 7.55 9.67
C TYR A 44 10.51 7.80 10.52
N GLY A 45 9.31 7.47 10.00
CA GLY A 45 8.06 7.54 10.76
C GLY A 45 7.83 6.36 11.71
N SER A 46 8.47 5.20 11.52
CA SER A 46 8.20 4.01 12.33
C SER A 46 9.08 3.87 13.58
N GLY A 47 10.20 4.59 13.66
CA GLY A 47 11.19 4.44 14.73
C GLY A 47 11.85 3.05 14.76
N ALA A 48 11.87 2.33 13.63
CA ALA A 48 12.44 0.99 13.56
C ALA A 48 13.98 1.03 13.53
N THR A 49 14.64 0.04 14.16
CA THR A 49 16.10 -0.11 14.08
C THR A 49 16.57 -0.39 12.64
N GLY A 50 15.79 -1.17 11.90
CA GLY A 50 16.05 -1.48 10.50
C GLY A 50 14.78 -1.92 9.80
N MET A 51 14.78 -1.79 8.48
CA MET A 51 13.64 -2.12 7.63
C MET A 51 14.11 -2.88 6.39
N ALA A 52 13.31 -3.86 5.98
CA ALA A 52 13.36 -4.50 4.68
C ALA A 52 11.97 -4.35 4.05
N LEU A 53 11.87 -3.58 2.98
CA LEU A 53 10.64 -3.29 2.25
C LEU A 53 10.72 -3.98 0.90
N VAL A 54 9.75 -4.85 0.64
CA VAL A 54 9.55 -5.51 -0.65
C VAL A 54 8.18 -5.11 -1.16
N VAL A 55 8.15 -4.51 -2.36
CA VAL A 55 6.90 -4.18 -3.06
C VAL A 55 6.83 -5.01 -4.33
N ILE A 56 5.67 -5.63 -4.52
CA ILE A 56 5.37 -6.46 -5.68
C ILE A 56 4.19 -5.81 -6.40
N ASP A 57 4.42 -5.39 -7.64
CA ASP A 57 3.41 -4.86 -8.54
C ASP A 57 3.43 -5.65 -9.85
N GLY A 58 2.52 -6.62 -9.96
CA GLY A 58 2.54 -7.62 -11.03
C GLY A 58 3.88 -8.35 -11.10
N ASN A 59 4.61 -8.13 -12.18
CA ASN A 59 5.94 -8.73 -12.40
C ASN A 59 7.11 -7.86 -11.89
N GLN A 60 6.83 -6.63 -11.42
CA GLN A 60 7.83 -5.73 -10.87
C GLN A 60 8.05 -6.05 -9.38
N ARG A 61 9.32 -6.16 -8.98
CA ARG A 61 9.71 -6.38 -7.59
C ARG A 61 10.76 -5.35 -7.20
N VAL A 62 10.42 -4.51 -6.23
CA VAL A 62 11.29 -3.44 -5.74
C VAL A 62 11.68 -3.75 -4.30
N PHE A 63 12.97 -3.78 -4.02
CA PHE A 63 13.52 -3.92 -2.68
C PHE A 63 14.13 -2.59 -2.23
N ARG A 64 13.81 -2.18 -1.01
CA ARG A 64 14.51 -1.14 -0.26
C ARG A 64 14.81 -1.67 1.13
N SER A 65 15.96 -1.31 1.66
CA SER A 65 16.28 -1.57 3.06
C SER A 65 16.72 -0.28 3.72
N TYR A 66 16.64 -0.18 5.05
CA TYR A 66 17.08 0.94 5.90
C TYR A 66 17.64 0.43 7.23
N GLY A 67 18.45 1.27 7.88
CA GLY A 67 18.98 1.03 9.22
C GLY A 67 19.85 -0.23 9.32
N GLU A 68 19.72 -0.93 10.44
CA GLU A 68 20.58 -2.05 10.83
C GLU A 68 19.74 -3.24 11.32
N THR A 69 20.26 -4.46 11.15
CA THR A 69 19.61 -5.70 11.58
C THR A 69 19.60 -5.85 13.11
N ARG A 70 20.57 -5.24 13.80
CA ARG A 70 20.65 -5.14 15.26
C ARG A 70 21.28 -3.80 15.63
N PRO A 71 20.87 -3.16 16.73
CA PRO A 71 21.44 -1.87 17.11
C PRO A 71 22.98 -1.91 17.22
N GLY A 72 23.66 -1.05 16.48
CA GLY A 72 25.11 -0.85 16.54
C GLY A 72 25.93 -1.85 15.73
N ASN A 73 25.29 -2.77 14.98
CA ASN A 73 26.03 -3.75 14.19
C ASN A 73 26.38 -3.25 12.79
N ASN A 74 25.81 -2.12 12.34
CA ASN A 74 26.03 -1.54 11.00
C ASN A 74 25.75 -2.50 9.82
N VAL A 75 25.00 -3.58 10.05
CA VAL A 75 24.63 -4.53 9.00
C VAL A 75 23.21 -4.24 8.56
N ARG A 76 23.05 -3.67 7.36
CA ARG A 76 21.73 -3.37 6.77
C ARG A 76 20.96 -4.66 6.44
N PRO A 77 19.64 -4.73 6.67
CA PRO A 77 18.82 -5.86 6.22
C PRO A 77 18.97 -6.13 4.71
N GLN A 78 19.09 -7.40 4.35
CA GLN A 78 19.23 -7.88 2.98
C GLN A 78 17.98 -8.68 2.59
N LEU A 79 17.85 -9.02 1.29
CA LEU A 79 16.70 -9.78 0.78
C LEU A 79 16.58 -11.18 1.43
N ASP A 80 17.70 -11.76 1.83
CA ASP A 80 17.83 -13.06 2.49
C ASP A 80 17.87 -12.97 4.03
N SER A 81 17.68 -11.78 4.60
CA SER A 81 17.66 -11.60 6.05
C SER A 81 16.45 -12.27 6.68
N VAL A 82 16.68 -13.00 7.78
CA VAL A 82 15.62 -13.67 8.53
C VAL A 82 15.00 -12.69 9.53
N ILE A 83 13.68 -12.47 9.40
CA ILE A 83 12.90 -11.57 10.26
C ILE A 83 11.79 -12.38 10.95
N ARG A 84 11.58 -12.12 12.24
CA ARG A 84 10.44 -12.69 12.97
C ARG A 84 9.15 -11.99 12.51
N ILE A 85 8.22 -12.75 11.94
CA ILE A 85 6.95 -12.24 11.40
C ILE A 85 5.76 -12.35 12.39
N ALA A 86 6.02 -12.88 13.58
CA ALA A 86 5.05 -13.03 14.68
C ALA A 86 3.72 -13.64 14.21
N SER A 87 2.60 -12.93 14.41
CA SER A 87 1.26 -13.44 14.10
C SER A 87 1.00 -13.71 12.62
N LEU A 88 1.84 -13.26 11.69
CA LEU A 88 1.73 -13.63 10.28
C LEU A 88 1.93 -15.13 10.05
N THR A 89 2.65 -15.83 10.94
CA THR A 89 2.78 -17.30 10.90
C THR A 89 1.41 -17.99 10.97
N LYS A 90 0.38 -17.36 11.55
CA LYS A 90 -0.99 -17.92 11.60
C LYS A 90 -1.56 -18.18 10.20
N LEU A 91 -1.21 -17.36 9.21
CA LEU A 91 -1.66 -17.55 7.83
C LEU A 91 -1.07 -18.84 7.24
N MET A 92 0.22 -19.11 7.50
CA MET A 92 0.86 -20.35 7.08
C MET A 92 0.25 -21.58 7.78
N THR A 93 -0.04 -21.48 9.07
CA THR A 93 -0.71 -22.58 9.81
C THR A 93 -2.14 -22.80 9.31
N SER A 94 -2.87 -21.73 8.99
CA SER A 94 -4.21 -21.83 8.41
C SER A 94 -4.19 -22.55 7.07
N GLU A 95 -3.24 -22.19 6.19
CA GLU A 95 -3.05 -22.83 4.89
C GLU A 95 -2.68 -24.32 5.03
N MET A 96 -1.81 -24.66 5.99
CA MET A 96 -1.48 -26.05 6.30
C MET A 96 -2.73 -26.83 6.73
N LEU A 97 -3.59 -26.25 7.57
CA LEU A 97 -4.81 -26.90 8.03
C LEU A 97 -5.79 -27.17 6.90
N VAL A 98 -5.96 -26.22 5.98
CA VAL A 98 -6.77 -26.41 4.76
C VAL A 98 -6.22 -27.56 3.92
N LYS A 99 -4.91 -27.66 3.75
CA LYS A 99 -4.28 -28.75 3.00
C LYS A 99 -4.45 -30.12 3.66
N LEU A 100 -4.34 -30.20 4.98
CA LEU A 100 -4.58 -31.44 5.71
C LEU A 100 -6.05 -31.88 5.66
N LEU A 101 -6.99 -30.91 5.65
CA LEU A 101 -8.41 -31.19 5.44
C LEU A 101 -8.66 -31.76 4.03
N ASP A 102 -8.07 -31.13 3.01
CA ASP A 102 -8.21 -31.55 1.61
C ASP A 102 -7.60 -32.94 1.36
N GLN A 103 -6.51 -33.28 2.06
CA GLN A 103 -5.87 -34.59 2.03
C GLN A 103 -6.63 -35.67 2.83
N GLY A 104 -7.69 -35.30 3.56
CA GLY A 104 -8.46 -36.21 4.41
C GLY A 104 -7.79 -36.56 5.75
N ASP A 105 -6.67 -35.92 6.10
CA ASP A 105 -5.84 -36.25 7.26
C ASP A 105 -6.40 -35.69 8.59
N ARG A 106 -7.29 -34.68 8.56
CA ARG A 106 -7.94 -34.10 9.75
C ARG A 106 -9.32 -33.51 9.39
N GLU A 107 -10.25 -33.49 10.35
CA GLU A 107 -11.57 -32.82 10.26
C GLU A 107 -11.60 -31.59 11.19
N VAL A 108 -11.91 -30.40 10.67
CA VAL A 108 -12.11 -29.19 11.50
C VAL A 108 -13.59 -29.11 11.87
N LYS A 109 -13.93 -29.70 13.01
CA LYS A 109 -15.28 -29.62 13.57
C LYS A 109 -15.51 -28.24 14.17
N ARG A 110 -16.54 -27.53 13.72
CA ARG A 110 -17.08 -26.40 14.48
C ARG A 110 -17.69 -26.95 15.77
N SER A 111 -17.17 -26.53 16.91
CA SER A 111 -17.80 -26.83 18.19
C SER A 111 -19.14 -26.09 18.22
N ALA A 112 -20.25 -26.83 18.12
CA ALA A 112 -21.57 -26.29 18.37
C ALA A 112 -21.63 -25.91 19.85
N LYS A 113 -21.96 -24.65 20.12
CA LYS A 113 -22.35 -24.19 21.46
C LYS A 113 -23.87 -23.97 21.45
#